data_AF-A0A6A4XF29-F1
#
_entry.id   AF-A0A6A4XF29-F1
#
_cell.length_a   1.000
_cell.length_b   1.000
_cell.length_c   1.000
_cell.angle_alpha   90.00
_cell.angle_beta   90.00
_cell.angle_gamma   90.00
#
_symmetry.space_group_name_H-M   'P 1'
#
loop_
_entity.id
_entity.type
_entity.pdbx_description
1 polymer ?
#
loop_
_entity_poly.entity_id
_entity_poly.type
_entity_poly.pdbx_seq_one_letter_code
_entity_poly.pdbx_strand_id
1 'polypeptide(L)'
;MNNMENNVRTECKQAFAELQTDMSDLTSALEHGRVIIHEHKTYVLNVLFPGAPDHPVGKDTLPVGFTVGVKTAMAQFEQLLTNRNFLLMLLEALESQKTFSSRDSVSVASLLTAVLLPRMEYLTSIVAGLLLRGRPATPRTLTRRSDTTLLERLLTCWLSVCLYEELREGGPAGRLLLLVRALHRLTERGPVDALTGAARYSLAESTLLKEQVDYKTVVVHASLNSNPSTLTCAALSCDTISQVKQKIIDRIFSSSADSHKPAPQDFDLEWLNGRGGRLTLSDTDLSSVTLHGWRRVNTLSHYGLEETARLALVARHSDEYTNYSEPYSNPVTHIYATPELTLPSSSAGYASGASSGCEPQPAQIYHLSRSASAGTTKKDELKQPIPEIYLTRLISTKGTVHKYIEDLFSALLSARHLPAPVRWLFSLLDAPPPPEPDGQPARRTAADVAQSRAWKAGVYGVRVWAALLRHPWTVYDVRRSQSFDASVAVVADTFVEALLPEGPGPHRDLSAERLLFVKDMERYRAAAAKFFSDVQLEPAVSDQEMSGLLQHLSGRHAAMLCTPVAAQELFTYVTRHWPAVRRAAAATDPVLLAKLESIHYAYHGQETSFSN
;
A
#
# COMPACT_ATOMS: atom_id res chain seq x y z
N MET A 1 34.36 17.58 4.00
CA MET A 1 33.71 16.43 3.33
C MET A 1 34.18 15.09 3.90
N ASN A 2 35.45 14.67 3.74
CA ASN A 2 35.94 13.36 4.20
C ASN A 2 35.74 13.05 5.70
N ASN A 3 35.94 14.02 6.61
CA ASN A 3 35.68 13.81 8.04
C ASN A 3 34.18 13.66 8.36
N MET A 4 33.32 14.41 7.66
CA MET A 4 31.87 14.28 7.81
C MET A 4 31.39 12.94 7.25
N GLU A 5 31.89 12.52 6.09
CA GLU A 5 31.59 11.20 5.53
C GLU A 5 32.07 10.06 6.43
N ASN A 6 33.24 10.20 7.07
CA ASN A 6 33.74 9.20 8.03
C ASN A 6 32.89 9.15 9.29
N ASN A 7 32.48 10.29 9.86
CA ASN A 7 31.61 10.34 11.04
C ASN A 7 30.23 9.72 10.76
N VAL A 8 29.64 10.05 9.61
CA VAL A 8 28.37 9.45 9.17
C VAL A 8 28.55 7.96 8.97
N ARG A 9 29.67 7.51 8.38
CA ARG A 9 29.94 6.07 8.21
C ARG A 9 30.04 5.35 9.55
N THR A 10 30.70 5.92 10.55
CA THR A 10 30.79 5.31 11.89
C THR A 10 29.43 5.28 12.59
N GLU A 11 28.65 6.36 12.49
CA GLU A 11 27.28 6.43 13.03
C GLU A 11 26.39 5.37 12.38
N CYS A 12 26.40 5.26 11.04
CA CYS A 12 25.67 4.23 10.30
C CYS A 12 26.04 2.82 10.75
N LYS A 13 27.34 2.54 10.94
CA LYS A 13 27.80 1.20 11.35
C LYS A 13 27.29 0.84 12.74
N GLN A 14 27.34 1.78 13.68
CA GLN A 14 26.82 1.57 15.02
C GLN A 14 25.29 1.39 15.00
N ALA A 15 24.57 2.32 14.36
CA ALA A 15 23.12 2.26 14.23
C ALA A 15 22.65 0.95 13.56
N PHE A 16 23.40 0.47 12.56
CA PHE A 16 23.14 -0.81 11.91
C PHE A 16 23.35 -2.00 12.84
N ALA A 17 24.44 -2.04 13.61
CA ALA A 17 24.71 -3.13 14.55
C ALA A 17 23.64 -3.21 15.66
N GLU A 18 23.20 -2.05 16.16
CA GLU A 18 22.10 -1.97 17.11
C GLU A 18 20.78 -2.45 16.49
N LEU A 19 20.45 -1.98 15.27
CA LEU A 19 19.25 -2.41 14.55
C LEU A 19 19.27 -3.93 14.25
N GLN A 20 20.43 -4.51 13.93
CA GLN A 20 20.56 -5.95 13.75
C GLN A 20 20.29 -6.72 15.05
N THR A 21 20.71 -6.18 16.18
CA THR A 21 20.44 -6.78 17.49
C THR A 21 18.94 -6.78 17.78
N ASP A 22 18.26 -5.65 17.55
CA ASP A 22 16.81 -5.50 17.71
C ASP A 22 16.00 -6.40 16.76
N MET A 23 16.58 -6.79 15.63
CA MET A 23 15.95 -7.58 14.56
C MET A 23 16.36 -9.07 14.57
N SER A 24 17.23 -9.49 15.50
CA SER A 24 17.80 -10.84 15.54
C SER A 24 16.74 -11.92 15.73
N ASP A 25 15.77 -11.71 16.63
CA ASP A 25 14.65 -12.62 16.87
C ASP A 25 13.82 -12.84 15.59
N LEU A 26 13.50 -11.76 14.86
CA LEU A 26 12.73 -11.86 13.62
C LEU A 26 13.54 -12.53 12.50
N THR A 27 14.84 -12.23 12.42
CA THR A 27 15.74 -12.81 11.42
C THR A 27 15.84 -14.32 11.64
N SER A 28 16.01 -14.77 12.89
CA SER A 28 16.05 -16.19 13.23
C SER A 28 14.70 -16.87 12.98
N ALA A 29 13.57 -16.23 13.28
CA ALA A 29 12.24 -16.77 13.01
C ALA A 29 12.01 -17.00 11.51
N LEU A 30 12.52 -16.11 10.66
CA LEU A 30 12.44 -16.22 9.20
C LEU A 30 13.36 -17.30 8.61
N GLU A 31 14.47 -17.61 9.27
CA GLU A 31 15.38 -18.70 8.85
C GLU A 31 14.78 -20.08 9.13
N HIS A 32 13.87 -20.20 10.10
CA HIS A 32 13.31 -21.47 10.57
C HIS A 32 11.82 -21.67 10.24
N GLY A 33 11.16 -20.70 9.60
CA GLY A 33 9.70 -20.70 9.42
C GLY A 33 9.20 -19.92 8.21
N ARG A 34 7.92 -20.11 7.89
CA ARG A 34 7.21 -19.35 6.84
C ARG A 34 6.97 -17.90 7.29
N VAL A 35 6.92 -16.98 6.32
CA VAL A 35 6.60 -15.58 6.61
C VAL A 35 5.16 -15.45 7.08
N ILE A 36 4.95 -14.70 8.17
CA ILE A 36 3.60 -14.37 8.65
C ILE A 36 3.03 -13.30 7.72
N ILE A 37 2.20 -13.74 6.77
CA ILE A 37 1.41 -12.90 5.87
C ILE A 37 -0.07 -13.02 6.21
N HIS A 38 -0.90 -12.14 5.66
CA HIS A 38 -2.34 -12.24 5.77
C HIS A 38 -2.87 -13.60 5.30
N GLU A 39 -3.95 -14.05 5.92
CA GLU A 39 -4.71 -15.21 5.45
C GLU A 39 -5.13 -15.00 3.98
N HIS A 40 -5.19 -16.08 3.21
CA HIS A 40 -5.41 -16.04 1.76
C HIS A 40 -6.65 -15.22 1.37
N LYS A 41 -7.77 -15.38 2.07
CA LYS A 41 -9.00 -14.59 1.81
C LYS A 41 -8.76 -13.09 2.02
N THR A 42 -8.14 -12.70 3.14
CA THR A 42 -7.80 -11.31 3.45
C THR A 42 -6.81 -10.73 2.47
N TYR A 43 -5.78 -11.48 2.07
CA TYR A 43 -4.83 -11.07 1.04
C TYR A 43 -5.53 -10.79 -0.30
N VAL A 44 -6.37 -11.72 -0.77
CA VAL A 44 -7.10 -11.56 -2.04
C VAL A 44 -8.02 -10.35 -1.97
N LEU A 45 -8.72 -10.13 -0.84
CA LEU A 45 -9.55 -8.94 -0.65
C LEU A 45 -8.72 -7.66 -0.63
N ASN A 46 -7.57 -7.62 0.02
CA ASN A 46 -6.68 -6.46 0.04
C ASN A 46 -6.11 -6.13 -1.35
N VAL A 47 -5.86 -7.14 -2.18
CA VAL A 47 -5.38 -6.98 -3.57
C VAL A 47 -6.50 -6.44 -4.48
N LEU A 48 -7.69 -7.03 -4.39
CA LEU A 48 -8.81 -6.69 -5.25
C LEU A 48 -9.49 -5.38 -4.83
N PHE A 49 -9.68 -5.16 -3.54
CA PHE A 49 -10.42 -4.04 -2.95
C PHE A 49 -9.58 -3.31 -1.89
N PRO A 50 -8.46 -2.67 -2.27
CA PRO A 50 -7.56 -2.01 -1.33
C PRO A 50 -8.30 -0.90 -0.55
N GLY A 51 -8.18 -0.93 0.77
CA GLY A 51 -8.84 0.05 1.66
C GLY A 51 -10.31 -0.25 2.00
N ALA A 52 -10.85 -1.40 1.57
CA ALA A 52 -12.21 -1.84 1.88
C ALA A 52 -12.20 -3.21 2.60
N PRO A 53 -11.82 -3.28 3.88
CA PRO A 53 -11.72 -4.55 4.62
C PRO A 53 -13.08 -5.27 4.74
N ASP A 54 -14.18 -4.52 4.83
CA ASP A 54 -15.55 -5.05 4.97
C ASP A 54 -16.31 -5.14 3.63
N HIS A 55 -15.58 -5.32 2.52
CA HIS A 55 -16.19 -5.38 1.19
C HIS A 55 -17.28 -6.48 1.11
N PRO A 56 -18.48 -6.20 0.55
CA PRO A 56 -19.58 -7.17 0.47
C PRO A 56 -19.19 -8.53 -0.14
N VAL A 57 -18.32 -8.51 -1.16
CA VAL A 57 -17.76 -9.71 -1.82
C VAL A 57 -17.01 -10.65 -0.86
N GLY A 58 -16.46 -10.13 0.24
CA GLY A 58 -15.77 -10.92 1.26
C GLY A 58 -16.69 -11.56 2.31
N LYS A 59 -17.98 -11.18 2.34
CA LYS A 59 -18.93 -11.65 3.34
C LYS A 59 -19.54 -13.00 2.93
N ASP A 60 -19.73 -13.87 3.91
CA ASP A 60 -20.30 -15.21 3.67
C ASP A 60 -21.83 -15.17 3.49
N THR A 61 -22.47 -14.05 3.85
CA THR A 61 -23.91 -13.82 3.73
C THR A 61 -24.24 -12.86 2.59
N LEU A 62 -25.30 -13.18 1.86
CA LEU A 62 -25.82 -12.29 0.84
C LEU A 62 -26.44 -11.02 1.48
N PRO A 63 -26.30 -9.85 0.85
CA PRO A 63 -26.92 -8.62 1.32
C PRO A 63 -28.45 -8.75 1.46
N VAL A 64 -29.04 -7.99 2.40
CA VAL A 64 -30.48 -8.03 2.75
C VAL A 64 -31.42 -7.71 1.57
N GLY A 65 -30.91 -7.20 0.44
CA GLY A 65 -31.66 -6.95 -0.80
C GLY A 65 -31.46 -7.98 -1.93
N PHE A 66 -30.76 -9.09 -1.69
CA PHE A 66 -30.44 -10.08 -2.73
C PHE A 66 -31.62 -11.04 -2.98
N THR A 67 -32.61 -10.61 -3.76
CA THR A 67 -33.82 -11.40 -4.02
C THR A 67 -33.53 -12.66 -4.84
N VAL A 68 -34.48 -13.60 -4.86
CA VAL A 68 -34.40 -14.82 -5.69
C VAL A 68 -34.27 -14.46 -7.18
N GLY A 69 -34.99 -13.43 -7.64
CA GLY A 69 -34.90 -12.95 -9.02
C GLY A 69 -33.52 -12.41 -9.38
N VAL A 70 -32.93 -11.57 -8.52
CA VAL A 70 -31.56 -11.05 -8.69
C VAL A 70 -30.55 -12.20 -8.69
N LYS A 71 -30.71 -13.16 -7.78
CA LYS A 71 -29.84 -14.36 -7.73
C LYS A 71 -29.86 -15.15 -9.03
N THR A 72 -31.04 -15.39 -9.61
CA THR A 72 -31.16 -16.10 -10.88
C THR A 72 -30.58 -15.29 -12.04
N ALA A 73 -30.84 -13.97 -12.08
CA ALA A 73 -30.28 -13.09 -13.09
C ALA A 73 -28.74 -13.04 -13.03
N MET A 74 -28.15 -12.98 -11.83
CA MET A 74 -26.71 -12.97 -11.66
C MET A 74 -26.08 -14.32 -12.02
N ALA A 75 -26.72 -15.45 -11.73
CA ALA A 75 -26.25 -16.75 -12.19
C ALA A 75 -26.22 -16.85 -13.74
N GLN A 76 -27.22 -16.28 -14.41
CA GLN A 76 -27.25 -16.20 -15.87
C GLN A 76 -26.18 -15.24 -16.41
N PHE A 77 -25.93 -14.13 -15.71
CA PHE A 77 -24.87 -13.19 -16.06
C PHE A 77 -23.47 -13.81 -15.91
N GLU A 78 -23.22 -14.52 -14.82
CA GLU A 78 -22.00 -15.32 -14.63
C GLU A 78 -21.82 -16.32 -15.77
N GLN A 79 -22.88 -16.98 -16.23
CA GLN A 79 -22.81 -17.85 -17.39
C GLN A 79 -22.43 -17.09 -18.66
N LEU A 80 -22.95 -15.88 -18.90
CA LEU A 80 -22.54 -15.05 -20.04
C LEU A 80 -21.06 -14.64 -19.96
N LEU A 81 -20.56 -14.31 -18.77
CA LEU A 81 -19.15 -13.95 -18.55
C LEU A 81 -18.18 -15.10 -18.90
N THR A 82 -18.68 -16.34 -19.01
CA THR A 82 -17.87 -17.50 -19.41
C THR A 82 -17.81 -17.68 -20.93
N ASN A 83 -18.64 -16.96 -21.67
CA ASN A 83 -18.52 -16.86 -23.12
C ASN A 83 -17.42 -15.85 -23.48
N ARG A 84 -16.32 -16.34 -24.06
CA ARG A 84 -15.15 -15.53 -24.42
C ARG A 84 -15.49 -14.34 -25.32
N ASN A 85 -16.38 -14.51 -26.30
CA ASN A 85 -16.74 -13.44 -27.23
C ASN A 85 -17.55 -12.35 -26.52
N PHE A 86 -18.50 -12.77 -25.68
CA PHE A 86 -19.27 -11.85 -24.85
C PHE A 86 -18.36 -11.05 -23.92
N LEU A 87 -17.46 -11.72 -23.20
CA LEU A 87 -16.59 -11.07 -22.23
C LEU A 87 -15.66 -10.05 -22.91
N LEU A 88 -15.00 -10.42 -24.00
CA LEU A 88 -14.14 -9.50 -24.74
C LEU A 88 -14.91 -8.29 -25.28
N MET A 89 -16.11 -8.52 -25.83
CA MET A 89 -17.01 -7.43 -26.27
C MET A 89 -17.38 -6.52 -25.11
N LEU A 90 -17.74 -7.07 -23.95
CA LEU A 90 -18.15 -6.29 -22.79
C LEU A 90 -17.01 -5.39 -22.31
N LEU A 91 -15.79 -5.93 -22.20
CA LEU A 91 -14.61 -5.17 -21.77
C LEU A 91 -14.31 -4.02 -22.73
N GLU A 92 -14.32 -4.28 -24.04
CA GLU A 92 -14.09 -3.26 -25.07
C GLU A 92 -15.20 -2.19 -25.07
N ALA A 93 -16.46 -2.59 -24.90
CA ALA A 93 -17.59 -1.69 -24.84
C ALA A 93 -17.52 -0.74 -23.64
N LEU A 94 -17.09 -1.23 -22.47
CA LEU A 94 -16.90 -0.42 -21.25
C LEU A 94 -15.70 0.52 -21.39
N GLU A 95 -14.54 0.01 -21.80
CA GLU A 95 -13.30 0.79 -21.92
C GLU A 95 -13.39 1.88 -23.01
N SER A 96 -14.23 1.68 -24.02
CA SER A 96 -14.49 2.67 -25.08
C SER A 96 -15.33 3.87 -24.62
N GLN A 97 -15.91 3.87 -23.41
CA GLN A 97 -16.74 4.98 -22.95
C GLN A 97 -15.88 6.13 -22.43
N LYS A 98 -16.15 7.36 -22.90
CA LYS A 98 -15.46 8.56 -22.41
C LYS A 98 -15.66 8.83 -20.92
N THR A 99 -16.77 8.35 -20.36
CA THR A 99 -17.11 8.48 -18.94
C THR A 99 -16.53 7.35 -18.08
N PHE A 100 -15.87 6.36 -18.69
CA PHE A 100 -15.21 5.27 -17.98
C PHE A 100 -13.87 5.77 -17.44
N SER A 101 -13.79 5.89 -16.11
CA SER A 101 -12.61 6.40 -15.43
C SER A 101 -11.59 5.30 -15.13
N SER A 102 -10.37 5.68 -14.78
CA SER A 102 -9.34 4.77 -14.27
C SER A 102 -9.81 4.02 -13.02
N ARG A 103 -10.63 4.66 -12.17
CA ARG A 103 -11.24 4.04 -10.99
C ARG A 103 -12.27 2.98 -11.37
N ASP A 104 -13.08 3.23 -12.41
CA ASP A 104 -14.03 2.25 -12.93
C ASP A 104 -13.27 1.04 -13.52
N SER A 105 -12.17 1.28 -14.23
CA SER A 105 -11.26 0.22 -14.71
C SER A 105 -10.73 -0.65 -13.58
N VAL A 106 -10.27 -0.04 -12.49
CA VAL A 106 -9.82 -0.74 -11.28
C VAL A 106 -10.92 -1.63 -10.71
N SER A 107 -12.12 -1.06 -10.54
CA SER A 107 -13.25 -1.73 -9.92
C SER A 107 -13.77 -2.88 -10.78
N VAL A 108 -13.96 -2.66 -12.09
CA VAL A 108 -14.42 -3.68 -13.05
C VAL A 108 -13.43 -4.84 -13.14
N ALA A 109 -12.13 -4.58 -13.24
CA ALA A 109 -11.13 -5.63 -13.31
C ALA A 109 -11.07 -6.45 -12.01
N SER A 110 -11.18 -5.81 -10.85
CA SER A 110 -11.17 -6.50 -9.55
C SER A 110 -12.45 -7.34 -9.33
N LEU A 111 -13.62 -6.81 -9.70
CA LEU A 111 -14.89 -7.54 -9.66
C LEU A 111 -14.92 -8.71 -10.65
N LEU A 112 -14.46 -8.49 -11.89
CA LEU A 112 -14.36 -9.55 -12.89
C LEU A 112 -13.40 -10.65 -12.44
N THR A 113 -12.25 -10.26 -11.86
CA THR A 113 -11.32 -11.22 -11.27
C THR A 113 -12.02 -12.03 -10.18
N ALA A 114 -12.72 -11.38 -9.24
CA ALA A 114 -13.45 -12.06 -8.16
C ALA A 114 -14.49 -13.08 -8.69
N VAL A 115 -15.21 -12.75 -9.77
CA VAL A 115 -16.16 -13.67 -10.42
C VAL A 115 -15.46 -14.86 -11.07
N LEU A 116 -14.27 -14.64 -11.66
CA LEU A 116 -13.53 -15.66 -12.42
C LEU A 116 -12.49 -16.44 -11.62
N LEU A 117 -12.25 -16.08 -10.35
CA LEU A 117 -11.31 -16.79 -9.46
C LEU A 117 -11.57 -18.30 -9.37
N PRO A 118 -12.82 -18.81 -9.30
CA PRO A 118 -13.10 -20.25 -9.34
C PRO A 118 -12.71 -20.93 -10.66
N ARG A 119 -12.32 -20.17 -11.69
CA ARG A 119 -12.01 -20.65 -13.05
C ARG A 119 -10.69 -20.04 -13.53
N MET A 120 -9.62 -20.22 -12.77
CA MET A 120 -8.31 -19.60 -13.05
C MET A 120 -7.74 -19.96 -14.43
N GLU A 121 -8.03 -21.16 -14.96
CA GLU A 121 -7.66 -21.51 -16.35
C GLU A 121 -8.32 -20.58 -17.37
N TYR A 122 -9.62 -20.33 -17.21
CA TYR A 122 -10.36 -19.41 -18.07
C TYR A 122 -9.86 -17.98 -17.92
N LEU A 123 -9.69 -17.49 -16.69
CA LEU A 123 -9.14 -16.15 -16.42
C LEU A 123 -7.76 -15.97 -17.07
N THR A 124 -6.88 -16.96 -16.92
CA THR A 124 -5.54 -16.95 -17.53
C THR A 124 -5.64 -16.87 -19.05
N SER A 125 -6.55 -17.62 -19.68
CA SER A 125 -6.75 -17.58 -21.13
C SER A 125 -7.25 -16.22 -21.65
N ILE A 126 -8.03 -15.50 -20.83
CA ILE A 126 -8.54 -14.16 -21.16
C ILE A 126 -7.42 -13.14 -21.03
N VAL A 127 -6.67 -13.15 -19.91
CA VAL A 127 -5.51 -12.27 -19.71
C VAL A 127 -4.46 -12.47 -20.81
N ALA A 128 -4.14 -13.73 -21.15
CA ALA A 128 -3.23 -14.06 -22.25
C ALA A 128 -3.73 -13.52 -23.59
N GLY A 129 -5.01 -13.75 -23.89
CA GLY A 129 -5.63 -13.32 -25.14
C GLY A 129 -5.64 -11.80 -25.29
N LEU A 130 -5.98 -11.08 -24.22
CA LEU A 130 -5.95 -9.62 -24.20
C LEU A 130 -4.52 -9.08 -24.32
N LEU A 131 -3.55 -9.69 -23.64
CA LEU A 131 -2.14 -9.30 -23.75
C LEU A 131 -1.57 -9.50 -25.15
N LEU A 132 -1.93 -10.60 -25.82
CA LEU A 132 -1.52 -10.87 -27.20
C LEU A 132 -2.22 -9.95 -28.22
N ARG A 133 -3.53 -9.70 -28.07
CA ARG A 133 -4.29 -8.78 -28.94
C ARG A 133 -3.87 -7.32 -28.76
N GLY A 134 -3.56 -6.96 -27.52
CA GLY A 134 -3.17 -5.63 -27.10
C GLY A 134 -1.66 -5.42 -27.03
N ARG A 135 -0.84 -6.28 -27.69
CA ARG A 135 0.62 -6.11 -27.79
C ARG A 135 0.88 -4.65 -28.15
N PRO A 136 1.33 -3.83 -27.20
CA PRO A 136 1.26 -2.40 -27.43
C PRO A 136 2.26 -2.04 -28.50
N ALA A 137 1.81 -1.27 -29.48
CA ALA A 137 2.64 -0.77 -30.57
C ALA A 137 3.86 0.04 -30.07
N THR A 138 3.91 0.40 -28.78
CA THR A 138 5.07 1.03 -28.14
C THR A 138 5.46 0.35 -26.82
N PRO A 139 6.77 0.24 -26.50
CA PRO A 139 7.27 -0.35 -25.26
C PRO A 139 6.88 0.41 -23.98
N ARG A 140 6.32 1.62 -24.10
CA ARG A 140 6.10 2.56 -23.00
C ARG A 140 4.74 2.44 -22.30
N THR A 141 3.78 1.68 -22.83
CA THR A 141 2.42 1.59 -22.25
C THR A 141 2.37 0.63 -21.06
N LEU A 142 2.91 -0.59 -21.18
CA LEU A 142 3.02 -1.57 -20.08
C LEU A 142 3.97 -1.12 -18.94
N THR A 143 4.78 -0.08 -19.17
CA THR A 143 5.77 0.45 -18.23
C THR A 143 5.36 1.79 -17.60
N ARG A 144 4.22 2.39 -17.99
CA ARG A 144 3.74 3.63 -17.36
C ARG A 144 3.11 3.34 -16.01
N ARG A 145 3.45 4.16 -15.02
CA ARG A 145 2.92 4.10 -13.64
C ARG A 145 1.40 4.29 -13.54
N SER A 146 0.75 4.77 -14.59
CA SER A 146 -0.70 4.97 -14.63
C SER A 146 -1.41 3.68 -15.03
N ASP A 147 -2.21 3.10 -14.12
CA ASP A 147 -3.13 1.98 -14.37
C ASP A 147 -4.24 2.41 -15.35
N THR A 148 -3.93 2.61 -16.62
CA THR A 148 -4.87 3.24 -17.57
C THR A 148 -5.80 2.25 -18.25
N THR A 149 -5.42 0.98 -18.35
CA THR A 149 -6.20 -0.01 -19.11
C THR A 149 -6.73 -1.13 -18.24
N LEU A 150 -7.88 -1.66 -18.62
CA LEU A 150 -8.55 -2.74 -17.89
C LEU A 150 -7.70 -4.02 -17.90
N LEU A 151 -6.99 -4.27 -19.01
CA LEU A 151 -6.02 -5.35 -19.14
C LEU A 151 -4.91 -5.28 -18.10
N GLU A 152 -4.26 -4.12 -17.94
CA GLU A 152 -3.15 -3.98 -17.00
C GLU A 152 -3.59 -4.26 -15.56
N ARG A 153 -4.81 -3.85 -15.21
CA ARG A 153 -5.37 -4.16 -13.90
C ARG A 153 -5.71 -5.64 -13.75
N LEU A 154 -6.37 -6.26 -14.72
CA LEU A 154 -6.65 -7.70 -14.71
C LEU A 154 -5.37 -8.52 -14.57
N LEU A 155 -4.33 -8.16 -15.31
CA LEU A 155 -3.01 -8.78 -15.25
C LEU A 155 -2.41 -8.67 -13.84
N THR A 156 -2.53 -7.49 -13.21
CA THR A 156 -2.07 -7.26 -11.84
C THR A 156 -2.82 -8.13 -10.85
N CYS A 157 -4.16 -8.16 -10.90
CA CYS A 157 -4.97 -8.98 -10.02
C CYS A 157 -4.68 -10.48 -10.19
N TRP A 158 -4.58 -10.96 -11.45
CA TRP A 158 -4.24 -12.34 -11.76
C TRP A 158 -2.85 -12.73 -11.23
N LEU A 159 -1.83 -11.89 -11.46
CA LEU A 159 -0.48 -12.15 -10.96
C LEU A 159 -0.43 -12.18 -9.43
N SER A 160 -1.01 -11.19 -8.76
CA SER A 160 -1.02 -11.14 -7.30
C SER A 160 -1.64 -12.41 -6.69
N VAL A 161 -2.77 -12.87 -7.22
CA VAL A 161 -3.43 -14.11 -6.77
C VAL A 161 -2.55 -15.34 -7.02
N CYS A 162 -1.95 -15.44 -8.20
CA CYS A 162 -1.05 -16.54 -8.56
C CYS A 162 0.21 -16.60 -7.70
N LEU A 163 0.64 -15.47 -7.13
CA LEU A 163 1.87 -15.35 -6.36
C LEU A 163 1.68 -15.56 -4.85
N TYR A 164 0.47 -15.79 -4.36
CA TYR A 164 0.20 -15.90 -2.93
C TYR A 164 1.03 -16.98 -2.21
N GLU A 165 1.10 -18.19 -2.76
CA GLU A 165 1.85 -19.28 -2.11
C GLU A 165 3.36 -19.00 -2.07
N GLU A 166 3.91 -18.37 -3.11
CA GLU A 166 5.31 -17.96 -3.18
C GLU A 166 5.64 -16.87 -2.15
N LEU A 167 4.71 -15.92 -1.96
CA LEU A 167 4.81 -14.92 -0.90
C LEU A 167 4.82 -15.58 0.49
N ARG A 168 4.07 -16.68 0.66
CA ARG A 168 4.00 -17.45 1.91
C ARG A 168 5.26 -18.28 2.17
N GLU A 169 5.89 -18.82 1.12
CA GLU A 169 7.15 -19.57 1.22
C GLU A 169 8.34 -18.70 1.61
N GLY A 170 8.24 -17.38 1.38
CA GLY A 170 9.00 -16.42 2.16
C GLY A 170 10.32 -15.95 1.55
N GLY A 171 10.61 -16.27 0.30
CA GLY A 171 11.81 -15.81 -0.40
C GLY A 171 11.92 -14.27 -0.46
N PRO A 172 11.44 -13.59 -1.51
CA PRO A 172 11.48 -12.13 -1.54
C PRO A 172 10.53 -11.48 -0.52
N ALA A 173 9.44 -12.14 -0.16
CA ALA A 173 8.51 -11.68 0.87
C ALA A 173 9.17 -11.58 2.25
N GLY A 174 9.97 -12.56 2.67
CA GLY A 174 10.68 -12.51 3.96
C GLY A 174 11.68 -11.35 4.02
N ARG A 175 12.40 -11.10 2.92
CA ARG A 175 13.29 -9.93 2.80
C ARG A 175 12.53 -8.60 2.84
N LEU A 176 11.34 -8.55 2.24
CA LEU A 176 10.47 -7.39 2.31
C LEU A 176 9.99 -7.14 3.74
N LEU A 177 9.57 -8.18 4.47
CA LEU A 177 9.17 -8.06 5.86
C LEU A 177 10.31 -7.53 6.75
N LEU A 178 11.54 -8.03 6.55
CA LEU A 178 12.72 -7.52 7.25
C LEU A 178 12.95 -6.04 6.99
N LEU A 179 12.87 -5.59 5.73
CA LEU A 179 13.01 -4.18 5.38
C LEU A 179 11.90 -3.33 6.04
N VAL A 180 10.65 -3.77 5.97
CA VAL A 180 9.49 -3.07 6.55
C VAL A 180 9.68 -2.89 8.06
N ARG A 181 10.03 -3.97 8.76
CA ARG A 181 10.26 -3.94 10.21
C ARG A 181 11.50 -3.12 10.57
N ALA A 182 12.57 -3.19 9.78
CA ALA A 182 13.77 -2.37 9.97
C ALA A 182 13.46 -0.86 9.84
N LEU A 183 12.65 -0.47 8.84
CA LEU A 183 12.22 0.92 8.66
C LEU A 183 11.38 1.40 9.84
N HIS A 184 10.36 0.62 10.28
CA HIS A 184 9.57 0.98 11.47
C HIS A 184 10.44 1.17 12.72
N ARG A 185 11.29 0.19 13.04
CA ARG A 185 12.16 0.25 14.22
C ARG A 185 13.11 1.43 14.17
N LEU A 186 13.68 1.72 13.00
CA LEU A 186 14.57 2.85 12.83
C LEU A 186 13.83 4.18 13.00
N THR A 187 12.63 4.33 12.43
CA THR A 187 11.81 5.52 12.59
C THR A 187 11.44 5.76 14.06
N GLU A 188 11.06 4.71 14.80
CA GLU A 188 10.68 4.80 16.23
C GLU A 188 11.84 5.15 17.19
N ARG A 189 13.09 4.94 16.76
CA ARG A 189 14.31 5.31 17.52
C ARG A 189 14.59 6.81 17.51
N GLY A 190 14.00 7.57 16.59
CA GLY A 190 14.17 9.01 16.48
C GLY A 190 12.89 9.78 16.82
N PRO A 191 12.97 11.10 17.05
CA PRO A 191 11.81 11.95 17.19
C PRO A 191 10.87 11.85 15.99
N VAL A 192 9.59 11.69 16.27
CA VAL A 192 8.50 11.71 15.28
C VAL A 192 7.46 12.72 15.72
N ASP A 193 7.13 13.65 14.84
CA ASP A 193 6.03 14.59 15.07
C ASP A 193 4.70 13.80 14.98
N ALA A 194 3.87 13.91 16.03
CA ALA A 194 2.66 13.11 16.17
C ALA A 194 1.53 13.63 15.26
N LEU A 195 1.62 14.88 14.80
CA LEU A 195 0.59 15.54 14.00
C LEU A 195 0.96 15.53 12.52
N THR A 196 2.22 15.85 12.18
CA THR A 196 2.68 15.90 10.79
C THR A 196 3.24 14.58 10.28
N GLY A 197 3.51 13.62 11.16
CA GLY A 197 4.14 12.34 10.81
C GLY A 197 5.60 12.47 10.37
N ALA A 198 6.19 13.68 10.42
CA ALA A 198 7.58 13.91 10.04
C ALA A 198 8.51 13.27 11.07
N ALA A 199 9.54 12.56 10.59
CA ALA A 199 10.44 11.79 11.43
C ALA A 199 11.90 12.18 11.22
N ARG A 200 12.72 12.09 12.27
CA ARG A 200 14.17 12.29 12.17
C ARG A 200 14.83 11.29 11.21
N TYR A 201 14.41 10.03 11.28
CA TYR A 201 14.89 8.96 10.41
C TYR A 201 13.82 8.65 9.36
N SER A 202 14.01 9.21 8.18
CA SER A 202 13.18 9.01 6.99
C SER A 202 14.08 8.88 5.76
N LEU A 203 13.62 8.15 4.74
CA LEU A 203 14.28 8.11 3.43
C LEU A 203 13.75 9.17 2.46
N ALA A 204 12.67 9.86 2.82
CA ALA A 204 12.02 10.86 1.98
C ALA A 204 12.18 12.27 2.58
N GLU A 205 12.50 13.25 1.73
CA GLU A 205 12.68 14.64 2.17
C GLU A 205 11.36 15.24 2.67
N SER A 206 10.25 14.88 2.04
CA SER A 206 8.91 15.39 2.37
C SER A 206 8.45 15.04 3.78
N THR A 207 8.94 13.94 4.34
CA THR A 207 8.60 13.46 5.70
C THR A 207 9.79 13.55 6.66
N LEU A 208 10.87 14.24 6.27
CA LEU A 208 12.02 14.45 7.13
C LEU A 208 11.70 15.57 8.13
N LEU A 209 11.91 15.30 9.42
CA LEU A 209 11.74 16.29 10.47
C LEU A 209 12.81 17.39 10.32
N LYS A 210 12.36 18.61 9.99
CA LYS A 210 13.23 19.77 9.77
C LYS A 210 13.64 20.44 11.07
N GLU A 211 12.78 20.42 12.08
CA GLU A 211 13.08 21.01 13.39
C GLU A 211 14.28 20.33 14.08
N GLN A 212 15.10 21.13 14.76
CA GLN A 212 16.15 20.63 15.64
C GLN A 212 15.53 20.33 17.00
N VAL A 213 15.39 19.04 17.31
CA VAL A 213 14.82 18.56 18.58
C VAL A 213 15.93 17.89 19.38
N ASP A 214 16.19 18.43 20.56
CA ASP A 214 17.03 17.78 21.57
C ASP A 214 16.17 16.76 22.33
N TYR A 215 16.66 15.53 22.44
CA TYR A 215 15.93 14.43 23.08
C TYR A 215 16.88 13.52 23.85
N LYS A 216 16.33 12.86 24.88
CA LYS A 216 17.00 11.83 25.67
C LYS A 216 16.21 10.53 25.55
N THR A 217 16.90 9.40 25.62
CA THR A 217 16.24 8.09 25.71
C THR A 217 15.78 7.87 27.15
N VAL A 218 14.49 7.62 27.33
CA VAL A 218 13.87 7.31 28.63
C VAL A 218 13.62 5.81 28.72
N VAL A 219 14.14 5.17 29.76
CA VAL A 219 13.87 3.75 30.06
C VAL A 219 12.54 3.64 30.78
N VAL A 220 11.55 3.06 30.10
CA VAL A 220 10.20 2.89 30.63
C VAL A 220 10.02 1.47 31.15
N HIS A 221 9.70 1.36 32.44
CA HIS A 221 9.25 0.12 33.07
C HIS A 221 7.71 0.13 33.11
N ALA A 222 7.09 -0.59 32.18
CA ALA A 222 5.65 -0.59 32.00
C ALA A 222 4.98 -1.83 32.59
N SER A 223 3.77 -1.66 33.15
CA SER A 223 2.88 -2.73 33.61
C SER A 223 1.49 -2.57 33.01
N LEU A 224 0.76 -3.68 32.81
CA LEU A 224 -0.64 -3.65 32.37
C LEU A 224 -1.56 -3.86 33.58
N ASN A 225 -2.54 -2.99 33.78
CA ASN A 225 -3.52 -3.02 34.88
C ASN A 225 -2.86 -3.19 36.26
N SER A 226 -1.71 -2.57 36.49
CA SER A 226 -0.90 -2.70 37.73
C SER A 226 -0.43 -4.13 38.06
N ASN A 227 -0.37 -5.05 37.07
CA ASN A 227 0.20 -6.38 37.26
C ASN A 227 1.69 -6.30 37.65
N PRO A 228 2.19 -7.25 38.46
CA PRO A 228 3.59 -7.24 38.91
C PRO A 228 4.59 -7.56 37.78
N SER A 229 4.14 -8.10 36.66
CA SER A 229 4.95 -8.32 35.46
C SER A 229 5.25 -6.98 34.78
N THR A 230 6.44 -6.44 35.01
CA THR A 230 6.93 -5.24 34.35
C THR A 230 7.77 -5.59 33.13
N LEU A 231 7.46 -5.01 31.99
CA LEU A 231 8.32 -5.00 30.81
C LEU A 231 9.14 -3.71 30.76
N THR A 232 10.30 -3.78 30.09
CA THR A 232 11.13 -2.60 29.83
C THR A 232 11.12 -2.27 28.34
N CYS A 233 10.92 -1.00 28.00
CA CYS A 233 11.05 -0.47 26.65
C CYS A 233 11.69 0.92 26.65
N ALA A 234 12.24 1.34 25.51
CA ALA A 234 12.80 2.68 25.33
C ALA A 234 11.74 3.62 24.73
N ALA A 235 11.61 4.80 25.31
CA ALA A 235 10.87 5.93 24.76
C ALA A 235 11.81 7.14 24.63
N LEU A 236 11.35 8.22 23.99
CA LEU A 236 12.10 9.47 23.90
C LEU A 236 11.45 10.52 24.79
N SER A 237 12.25 11.40 25.37
CA SER A 237 11.74 12.50 26.20
C SER A 237 10.79 13.43 25.43
N CYS A 238 10.94 13.51 24.10
CA CYS A 238 10.06 14.24 23.20
C CYS A 238 8.87 13.43 22.66
N ASP A 239 8.67 12.17 23.08
CA ASP A 239 7.48 11.42 22.67
C ASP A 239 6.23 11.97 23.37
N THR A 240 5.13 12.09 22.63
CA THR A 240 3.79 12.35 23.20
C THR A 240 3.32 11.19 24.06
N ILE A 241 2.35 11.44 24.93
CA ILE A 241 1.81 10.38 25.79
C ILE A 241 1.17 9.26 24.96
N SER A 242 0.47 9.58 23.87
CA SER A 242 -0.05 8.56 22.95
C SER A 242 1.04 7.76 22.23
N GLN A 243 2.15 8.38 21.83
CA GLN A 243 3.30 7.65 21.27
C GLN A 243 3.92 6.69 22.30
N VAL A 244 4.05 7.13 23.56
CA VAL A 244 4.54 6.27 24.65
C VAL A 244 3.59 5.09 24.90
N LYS A 245 2.27 5.35 24.97
CA LYS A 245 1.26 4.29 25.06
C LYS A 245 1.43 3.27 23.93
N GLN A 246 1.57 3.74 22.69
CA GLN A 246 1.76 2.87 21.53
C GLN A 246 3.02 2.01 21.64
N LYS A 247 4.17 2.58 22.05
CA LYS A 247 5.42 1.85 22.26
C LYS A 247 5.30 0.77 23.34
N ILE A 248 4.58 1.06 24.41
CA ILE A 248 4.31 0.10 25.48
C ILE A 248 3.40 -1.04 24.97
N ILE A 249 2.31 -0.71 24.27
CA ILE A 249 1.39 -1.68 23.66
C ILE A 249 2.16 -2.60 22.71
N ASP A 250 3.03 -2.05 21.87
CA ASP A 250 3.85 -2.83 20.94
C ASP A 250 4.78 -3.83 21.62
N ARG A 251 5.22 -3.50 22.83
CA ARG A 251 6.07 -4.37 23.62
C ARG A 251 5.28 -5.42 24.40
N ILE A 252 4.13 -5.06 24.97
CA ILE A 252 3.23 -6.02 25.67
C ILE A 252 2.69 -7.04 24.69
N PHE A 253 2.21 -6.59 23.52
CA PHE A 253 1.53 -7.39 22.51
C PHE A 253 2.46 -7.72 21.34
N SER A 254 3.76 -7.93 21.60
CA SER A 254 4.76 -8.13 20.54
C SER A 254 4.53 -9.39 19.70
N SER A 255 3.79 -10.37 20.22
CA SER A 255 3.40 -11.60 19.53
C SER A 255 2.06 -11.49 18.79
N SER A 256 1.30 -10.42 19.03
CA SER A 256 0.00 -10.20 18.38
C SER A 256 0.18 -9.47 17.05
N ALA A 257 -0.70 -9.80 16.09
CA ALA A 257 -0.75 -9.09 14.82
C ALA A 257 -1.12 -7.61 15.05
N ASP A 258 -0.59 -6.70 14.23
CA ASP A 258 -0.73 -5.25 14.45
C ASP A 258 -2.20 -4.79 14.47
N SER A 259 -3.09 -5.43 13.71
CA SER A 259 -4.55 -5.17 13.69
C SER A 259 -5.31 -5.66 14.93
N HIS A 260 -4.75 -6.62 15.68
CA HIS A 260 -5.34 -7.14 16.91
C HIS A 260 -4.86 -6.42 18.17
N LYS A 261 -3.86 -5.55 18.05
CA LYS A 261 -3.37 -4.76 19.17
C LYS A 261 -4.43 -3.73 19.57
N PRO A 262 -4.70 -3.56 20.88
CA PRO A 262 -5.63 -2.55 21.34
C PRO A 262 -5.06 -1.16 21.05
N ALA A 263 -5.95 -0.18 20.92
CA ALA A 263 -5.55 1.14 20.49
C ALA A 263 -5.08 2.00 21.69
N PRO A 264 -4.18 2.98 21.50
CA PRO A 264 -3.70 3.82 22.59
C PRO A 264 -4.82 4.56 23.34
N GLN A 265 -5.94 4.87 22.69
CA GLN A 265 -7.10 5.50 23.31
C GLN A 265 -7.86 4.61 24.29
N ASP A 266 -7.68 3.28 24.21
CA ASP A 266 -8.36 2.32 25.09
C ASP A 266 -7.73 2.28 26.49
N PHE A 267 -6.61 2.99 26.69
CA PHE A 267 -5.85 3.01 27.93
C PHE A 267 -5.53 4.42 28.40
N ASP A 268 -5.55 4.57 29.71
CA ASP A 268 -4.90 5.67 30.43
C ASP A 268 -3.47 5.26 30.81
N LEU A 269 -2.55 6.23 30.85
CA LEU A 269 -1.15 6.01 31.21
C LEU A 269 -0.88 6.63 32.58
N GLU A 270 -0.65 5.83 33.60
CA GLU A 270 -0.35 6.30 34.95
C GLU A 270 1.15 6.26 35.23
N TRP A 271 1.72 7.35 35.73
CA TRP A 271 3.06 7.38 36.30
C TRP A 271 3.02 6.99 37.78
N LEU A 272 3.80 5.95 38.12
CA LEU A 272 3.94 5.40 39.46
C LEU A 272 5.13 6.08 40.17
N ASN A 273 4.92 7.26 40.73
CA ASN A 273 5.95 8.07 41.37
C ASN A 273 6.30 7.60 42.81
N GLY A 274 6.42 6.30 43.04
CA GLY A 274 6.79 5.71 44.33
C GLY A 274 5.97 6.27 45.51
N ARG A 275 6.61 7.05 46.38
CA ARG A 275 5.98 7.68 47.57
C ARG A 275 5.05 8.86 47.22
N GLY A 276 5.10 9.39 46.00
CA GLY A 276 4.32 10.52 45.51
C GLY A 276 2.95 10.15 44.91
N GLY A 277 2.56 8.88 44.94
CA GLY A 277 1.27 8.41 44.42
C GLY A 277 1.28 8.11 42.92
N ARG A 278 0.08 8.11 42.31
CA ARG A 278 -0.14 7.84 40.89
C ARG A 278 -0.59 9.13 40.19
N LEU A 279 -0.02 9.43 39.03
CA LEU A 279 -0.42 10.56 38.19
C LEU A 279 -0.83 10.06 36.81
N THR A 280 -2.06 10.32 36.39
CA THR A 280 -2.50 10.02 35.03
C THR A 280 -1.93 11.05 34.06
N LEU A 281 -1.20 10.57 33.06
CA LEU A 281 -0.62 11.38 31.99
C LEU A 281 -1.57 11.37 30.78
N SER A 282 -1.73 12.51 30.14
CA SER A 282 -2.46 12.65 28.88
C SER A 282 -1.73 13.57 27.91
N ASP A 283 -2.12 13.51 26.63
CA ASP A 283 -1.61 14.39 25.57
C ASP A 283 -2.02 15.86 25.79
N THR A 284 -3.09 16.08 26.55
CA THR A 284 -3.56 17.41 26.95
C THR A 284 -4.23 17.33 28.32
N ASP A 285 -3.84 18.21 29.23
CA ASP A 285 -4.39 18.34 30.58
C ASP A 285 -4.36 19.81 31.04
N LEU A 286 -4.70 20.04 32.31
CA LEU A 286 -4.67 21.37 32.93
C LEU A 286 -3.26 21.98 33.00
N SER A 287 -2.21 21.18 32.87
CA SER A 287 -0.82 21.63 32.89
C SER A 287 -0.29 21.97 31.49
N SER A 288 -1.04 21.69 30.42
CA SER A 288 -0.63 21.92 29.04
C SER A 288 -0.26 23.36 28.74
N VAL A 289 0.94 23.55 28.18
CA VAL A 289 1.49 24.87 27.86
C VAL A 289 0.80 25.43 26.61
N THR A 290 0.17 26.60 26.75
CA THR A 290 -0.41 27.37 25.64
C THR A 290 0.31 28.72 25.51
N LEU A 291 0.92 28.98 24.35
CA LEU A 291 1.67 30.21 24.06
C LEU A 291 1.17 30.82 22.75
N HIS A 292 0.77 32.09 22.78
CA HIS A 292 0.35 32.85 21.57
C HIS A 292 -0.73 32.14 20.72
N GLY A 293 -1.73 31.52 21.37
CA GLY A 293 -2.78 30.79 20.66
C GLY A 293 -2.37 29.41 20.16
N TRP A 294 -1.16 28.94 20.49
CA TRP A 294 -0.69 27.58 20.19
C TRP A 294 -0.62 26.74 21.45
N ARG A 295 -1.25 25.57 21.44
CA ARG A 295 -1.15 24.57 22.51
C ARG A 295 -0.17 23.47 22.12
N ARG A 296 0.82 23.20 22.97
CA ARG A 296 1.75 22.08 22.76
C ARG A 296 1.14 20.78 23.29
N VAL A 297 1.26 19.69 22.53
CA VAL A 297 0.94 18.33 23.03
C VAL A 297 1.93 17.94 24.12
N ASN A 298 1.43 17.40 25.24
CA ASN A 298 2.25 17.00 26.37
C ASN A 298 3.14 15.80 26.01
N THR A 299 4.40 15.85 26.44
CA THR A 299 5.43 14.82 26.21
C THR A 299 5.96 14.25 27.53
N LEU A 300 6.82 13.22 27.50
CA LEU A 300 7.50 12.76 28.72
C LEU A 300 8.29 13.88 29.42
N SER A 301 9.00 14.72 28.65
CA SER A 301 9.74 15.86 29.19
C SER A 301 8.85 16.91 29.83
N HIS A 302 7.61 17.08 29.36
CA HIS A 302 6.63 17.97 29.98
C HIS A 302 6.36 17.60 31.44
N TYR A 303 6.31 16.29 31.73
CA TYR A 303 6.13 15.77 33.09
C TYR A 303 7.46 15.55 33.85
N GLY A 304 8.60 16.01 33.30
CA GLY A 304 9.92 15.86 33.92
C GLY A 304 10.51 14.43 33.85
N LEU A 305 9.99 13.57 32.96
CA LEU A 305 10.47 12.21 32.78
C LEU A 305 11.59 12.17 31.72
N GLU A 306 12.84 12.19 32.16
CA GLU A 306 14.00 12.33 31.25
C GLU A 306 14.95 11.12 31.21
N GLU A 307 14.94 10.22 32.20
CA GLU A 307 15.90 9.11 32.29
C GLU A 307 15.21 7.76 32.50
N THR A 308 14.43 7.61 33.57
CA THR A 308 13.69 6.38 33.87
C THR A 308 12.28 6.70 34.33
N ALA A 309 11.30 5.89 33.92
CA ALA A 309 9.90 6.08 34.28
C ALA A 309 9.22 4.73 34.57
N ARG A 310 8.45 4.66 35.66
CA ARG A 310 7.62 3.50 36.00
C ARG A 310 6.18 3.82 35.62
N LEU A 311 5.66 3.20 34.58
CA LEU A 311 4.36 3.52 34.01
C LEU A 311 3.40 2.32 34.10
N ALA A 312 2.11 2.58 34.19
CA ALA A 312 1.06 1.57 34.11
C ALA A 312 0.06 1.95 33.03
N LEU A 313 -0.23 1.02 32.12
CA LEU A 313 -1.39 1.11 31.23
C LEU A 313 -2.60 0.60 31.98
N VAL A 314 -3.63 1.43 32.12
CA VAL A 314 -4.90 1.09 32.78
C VAL A 314 -6.00 1.11 31.74
N ALA A 315 -6.69 -0.01 31.55
CA ALA A 315 -7.79 -0.10 30.60
C ALA A 315 -8.94 0.84 31.01
N ARG A 316 -9.46 1.61 30.05
CA ARG A 316 -10.65 2.44 30.27
C ARG A 316 -11.87 1.52 30.26
N HIS A 317 -12.55 1.36 31.39
CA HIS A 317 -13.85 0.68 31.44
C HIS A 317 -14.91 1.59 30.79
N SER A 318 -15.71 1.04 29.87
CA SER A 318 -16.68 1.76 29.03
C SER A 318 -17.82 2.48 29.77
N ASP A 319 -17.95 2.29 31.08
CA ASP A 319 -19.22 2.53 31.77
C ASP A 319 -19.28 3.80 32.64
N GLU A 320 -18.19 4.58 32.80
CA GLU A 320 -18.19 5.70 33.78
C GLU A 320 -17.90 7.12 33.24
N TYR A 321 -17.69 7.32 31.92
CA TYR A 321 -17.32 8.66 31.40
C TYR A 321 -18.13 9.14 30.18
N THR A 322 -19.45 8.95 30.18
CA THR A 322 -20.33 9.54 29.15
C THR A 322 -20.65 11.03 29.35
N ASN A 323 -20.04 11.74 30.33
CA ASN A 323 -20.45 13.12 30.66
C ASN A 323 -19.43 14.26 30.46
N TYR A 324 -18.22 14.01 29.93
CA TYR A 324 -17.29 15.11 29.55
C TYR A 324 -16.47 14.82 28.29
N SER A 325 -17.10 14.28 27.25
CA SER A 325 -16.51 14.29 25.91
C SER A 325 -17.21 15.33 25.05
N GLU A 326 -16.65 16.54 25.00
CA GLU A 326 -16.85 17.35 23.79
C GLU A 326 -16.28 16.56 22.60
N PRO A 327 -17.02 16.46 21.48
CA PRO A 327 -16.64 15.63 20.35
C PRO A 327 -15.54 16.33 19.53
N TYR A 328 -14.29 16.26 19.99
CA TYR A 328 -13.15 16.40 19.09
C TYR A 328 -12.92 15.06 18.39
N SER A 329 -13.68 14.85 17.32
CA SER A 329 -13.33 13.87 16.29
C SER A 329 -11.94 14.21 15.76
N ASN A 330 -10.92 13.49 16.20
CA ASN A 330 -9.63 13.46 15.49
C ASN A 330 -9.90 13.01 14.05
N PRO A 331 -9.59 13.81 13.01
CA PRO A 331 -9.83 13.40 11.63
C PRO A 331 -8.79 12.38 11.11
N VAL A 332 -7.93 11.85 11.97
CA VAL A 332 -6.75 11.06 11.55
C VAL A 332 -7.08 9.59 11.29
N THR A 333 -8.24 9.08 11.72
CA THR A 333 -8.58 7.65 11.57
C THR A 333 -9.59 7.30 10.49
N HIS A 334 -10.12 8.26 9.71
CA HIS A 334 -11.09 7.94 8.64
C HIS A 334 -10.91 8.65 7.28
N ILE A 335 -9.78 9.32 7.00
CA ILE A 335 -9.53 9.97 5.68
C ILE A 335 -8.49 9.23 4.83
N TYR A 336 -8.44 7.89 4.91
CA TYR A 336 -7.58 7.10 4.03
C TYR A 336 -8.37 6.19 3.08
N ALA A 337 -9.32 6.81 2.38
CA ALA A 337 -9.70 6.43 1.03
C ALA A 337 -9.25 7.56 0.08
N THR A 338 -8.21 7.29 -0.71
CA THR A 338 -7.77 7.96 -1.97
C THR A 338 -7.85 9.49 -2.10
N PRO A 339 -6.77 10.19 -2.50
CA PRO A 339 -6.87 11.58 -2.93
C PRO A 339 -7.41 11.62 -4.36
N GLU A 340 -8.58 12.24 -4.57
CA GLU A 340 -8.95 13.05 -5.74
C GLU A 340 -10.46 13.32 -5.73
N LEU A 341 -10.87 14.42 -5.10
CA LEU A 341 -12.13 15.09 -5.39
C LEU A 341 -11.84 16.56 -5.65
N THR A 342 -12.12 16.93 -6.89
CA THR A 342 -12.10 18.27 -7.46
C THR A 342 -13.12 19.16 -6.75
N LEU A 343 -12.65 20.33 -6.32
CA LEU A 343 -13.49 21.45 -5.89
C LEU A 343 -14.38 21.92 -7.07
N PRO A 344 -15.70 22.09 -6.90
CA PRO A 344 -16.49 22.88 -7.83
C PRO A 344 -16.26 24.37 -7.55
N SER A 345 -15.72 25.06 -8.54
CA SER A 345 -15.71 26.52 -8.62
C SER A 345 -17.13 27.08 -8.49
N SER A 346 -17.36 27.99 -7.55
CA SER A 346 -18.51 28.92 -7.60
C SER A 346 -18.09 30.28 -7.06
N SER A 347 -17.93 31.22 -7.96
CA SER A 347 -17.88 32.65 -7.70
C SER A 347 -19.27 33.16 -7.30
N ALA A 348 -19.40 33.75 -6.12
CA ALA A 348 -20.40 34.78 -5.86
C ALA A 348 -19.92 35.62 -4.67
N GLY A 349 -19.50 36.85 -4.96
CA GLY A 349 -19.18 37.83 -3.93
C GLY A 349 -20.46 38.44 -3.36
N TYR A 350 -20.47 38.70 -2.07
CA TYR A 350 -21.09 39.87 -1.47
C TYR A 350 -20.33 40.21 -0.19
N ALA A 351 -19.68 41.38 -0.20
CA ALA A 351 -19.22 42.03 1.01
C ALA A 351 -20.43 42.57 1.76
N SER A 352 -20.53 42.32 3.07
CA SER A 352 -21.35 43.12 3.98
C SER A 352 -20.74 43.12 5.37
N GLY A 353 -20.75 44.30 5.98
CA GLY A 353 -20.05 44.65 7.21
C GLY A 353 -20.61 44.00 8.49
N ALA A 354 -19.69 43.85 9.44
CA ALA A 354 -19.81 44.09 10.87
C ALA A 354 -20.96 43.43 11.66
N SER A 355 -20.60 42.53 12.58
CA SER A 355 -20.65 42.84 14.03
C SER A 355 -20.03 41.71 14.87
N SER A 356 -19.38 42.17 15.92
CA SER A 356 -18.73 41.48 17.04
C SER A 356 -19.46 40.26 17.61
N GLY A 357 -18.76 39.13 17.55
CA GLY A 357 -18.92 37.97 18.42
C GLY A 357 -17.58 37.23 18.41
N CYS A 358 -16.64 37.65 19.26
CA CYS A 358 -15.34 37.01 19.36
C CYS A 358 -15.51 35.71 20.15
N GLU A 359 -15.96 34.63 19.48
CA GLU A 359 -15.70 33.30 19.99
C GLU A 359 -14.17 33.12 20.05
N PRO A 360 -13.59 32.72 21.19
CA PRO A 360 -12.16 32.47 21.27
C PRO A 360 -11.85 31.35 20.27
N GLN A 361 -11.14 31.69 19.18
CA GLN A 361 -10.71 30.67 18.23
C GLN A 361 -9.93 29.58 18.98
N PRO A 362 -10.24 28.30 18.75
CA PRO A 362 -9.56 27.21 19.44
C PRO A 362 -8.06 27.31 19.19
N ALA A 363 -7.27 27.21 20.26
CA ALA A 363 -5.81 27.26 20.16
C ALA A 363 -5.32 26.17 19.19
N GLN A 364 -4.46 26.55 18.25
CA GLN A 364 -3.90 25.61 17.28
C GLN A 364 -2.94 24.65 18.00
N ILE A 365 -3.03 23.35 17.71
CA ILE A 365 -2.25 22.32 18.41
C ILE A 365 -0.97 22.02 17.62
N TYR A 366 0.16 21.87 18.32
CA TYR A 366 1.42 21.46 17.72
C TYR A 366 2.18 20.45 18.61
N HIS A 367 3.01 19.60 18.00
CA HIS A 367 3.92 18.71 18.72
C HIS A 367 5.37 19.19 18.65
N LEU A 368 6.08 18.87 17.56
CA LEU A 368 7.48 19.26 17.36
C LEU A 368 7.58 20.43 16.38
N SER A 369 6.71 20.45 15.37
CA SER A 369 6.66 21.48 14.33
C SER A 369 5.40 22.34 14.48
N ARG A 370 5.56 23.67 14.40
CA ARG A 370 4.43 24.61 14.27
C ARG A 370 4.15 24.79 12.79
N SER A 371 3.16 24.09 12.25
CA SER A 371 2.75 24.33 10.86
C SER A 371 2.07 25.69 10.79
N ALA A 372 2.70 26.70 10.18
CA ALA A 372 2.06 27.99 9.98
C ALA A 372 0.79 27.80 9.13
N SER A 373 -0.38 27.87 9.77
CA SER A 373 -1.66 27.79 9.08
C SER A 373 -1.80 28.95 8.09
N ALA A 374 -1.98 28.62 6.80
CA ALA A 374 -2.67 29.41 5.78
C ALA A 374 -2.43 30.94 5.81
N GLY A 375 -1.32 31.41 5.22
CA GLY A 375 -1.12 32.86 5.06
C GLY A 375 0.09 33.32 4.26
N THR A 376 1.08 32.47 3.99
CA THR A 376 2.22 32.83 3.14
C THR A 376 2.10 32.16 1.78
N THR A 377 2.06 33.00 0.75
CA THR A 377 2.02 32.62 -0.67
C THR A 377 3.05 31.53 -1.00
N LYS A 378 2.55 30.35 -1.37
CA LYS A 378 3.28 29.15 -1.85
C LYS A 378 4.14 29.36 -3.11
N LYS A 379 4.54 30.58 -3.47
CA LYS A 379 5.28 30.87 -4.72
C LYS A 379 6.79 31.06 -4.58
N ASP A 380 7.35 31.25 -3.38
CA ASP A 380 8.79 31.54 -3.21
C ASP A 380 9.61 30.54 -2.39
N GLU A 381 9.03 29.45 -1.86
CA GLU A 381 9.81 28.38 -1.18
C GLU A 381 10.38 27.31 -2.14
N LEU A 382 10.06 27.41 -3.44
CA LEU A 382 10.70 26.58 -4.46
C LEU A 382 12.09 27.16 -4.74
N LYS A 383 13.13 26.54 -4.14
CA LYS A 383 14.58 26.68 -4.39
C LYS A 383 15.43 27.19 -3.22
N GLN A 384 15.13 26.84 -1.97
CA GLN A 384 16.21 26.82 -0.97
C GLN A 384 16.96 25.48 -1.05
N PRO A 385 18.30 25.47 -1.17
CA PRO A 385 19.07 24.23 -1.10
C PRO A 385 18.80 23.56 0.24
N ILE A 386 18.56 22.26 0.23
CA ILE A 386 18.39 21.44 1.43
C ILE A 386 19.56 21.72 2.37
N PRO A 387 19.33 22.23 3.58
CA PRO A 387 20.38 22.41 4.57
C PRO A 387 21.20 21.13 4.72
N GLU A 388 22.53 21.23 4.69
CA GLU A 388 23.48 20.10 4.65
C GLU A 388 23.20 19.05 5.74
N ILE A 389 22.71 19.49 6.90
CA ILE A 389 22.29 18.64 8.03
C ILE A 389 21.19 17.63 7.69
N TYR A 390 20.25 17.98 6.81
CA TYR A 390 19.16 17.09 6.40
C TYR A 390 19.64 16.02 5.44
N LEU A 391 20.55 16.39 4.52
CA LEU A 391 21.19 15.42 3.64
C LEU A 391 21.97 14.39 4.45
N THR A 392 22.68 14.81 5.50
CA THR A 392 23.37 13.91 6.42
C THR A 392 22.41 12.93 7.11
N ARG A 393 21.22 13.38 7.54
CA ARG A 393 20.18 12.50 8.14
C ARG A 393 19.64 11.47 7.14
N LEU A 394 19.39 11.89 5.89
CA LEU A 394 18.95 10.99 4.83
C LEU A 394 20.02 9.93 4.50
N ILE A 395 21.28 10.34 4.38
CA ILE A 395 22.42 9.43 4.15
C ILE A 395 22.59 8.46 5.33
N SER A 396 22.48 8.95 6.56
CA SER A 396 22.56 8.12 7.78
C SER A 396 21.45 7.07 7.83
N THR A 397 20.21 7.50 7.55
CA THR A 397 19.05 6.60 7.47
C THR A 397 19.23 5.55 6.39
N LYS A 398 19.58 5.97 5.16
CA LYS A 398 19.87 5.05 4.03
C LYS A 398 20.98 4.08 4.37
N GLY A 399 22.08 4.57 4.94
CA GLY A 399 23.23 3.75 5.33
C GLY A 399 22.87 2.67 6.35
N THR A 400 22.00 3.00 7.30
CA THR A 400 21.53 2.07 8.34
C THR A 400 20.64 0.95 7.77
N VAL A 401 19.75 1.24 6.82
CA VAL A 401 18.87 0.21 6.23
C VAL A 401 19.43 -0.44 4.96
N HIS A 402 20.60 -0.02 4.49
CA HIS A 402 21.12 -0.37 3.17
C HIS A 402 21.19 -1.88 2.93
N LYS A 403 21.68 -2.66 3.90
CA LYS A 403 21.78 -4.13 3.76
C LYS A 403 20.42 -4.78 3.51
N TYR A 404 19.37 -4.34 4.21
CA TYR A 404 18.01 -4.87 4.01
C TYR A 404 17.48 -4.56 2.61
N ILE A 405 17.82 -3.39 2.06
CA ILE A 405 17.48 -3.02 0.68
C ILE A 405 18.25 -3.91 -0.32
N GLU A 406 19.55 -4.13 -0.11
CA GLU A 406 20.36 -4.98 -0.97
C GLU A 406 19.90 -6.45 -0.96
N ASP A 407 19.63 -7.00 0.23
CA ASP A 407 19.16 -8.37 0.40
C ASP A 407 17.79 -8.56 -0.27
N LEU A 408 16.91 -7.56 -0.16
CA LEU A 408 15.63 -7.54 -0.88
C LEU A 408 15.83 -7.49 -2.39
N PHE A 409 16.61 -6.54 -2.92
CA PHE A 409 16.80 -6.42 -4.37
C PHE A 409 17.47 -7.67 -4.96
N SER A 410 18.41 -8.27 -4.24
CA SER A 410 19.03 -9.54 -4.64
C SER A 410 18.02 -10.68 -4.67
N ALA A 411 17.07 -10.72 -3.74
CA ALA A 411 16.01 -11.74 -3.74
C ALA A 411 15.00 -11.51 -4.87
N LEU A 412 14.60 -10.26 -5.11
CA LEU A 412 13.67 -9.88 -6.18
C LEU A 412 14.23 -10.14 -7.59
N LEU A 413 15.55 -9.97 -7.75
CA LEU A 413 16.28 -10.14 -9.01
C LEU A 413 16.97 -11.51 -9.11
N SER A 414 16.41 -12.54 -8.48
CA SER A 414 16.90 -13.92 -8.58
C SER A 414 16.01 -14.76 -9.50
N ALA A 415 16.60 -15.32 -10.57
CA ALA A 415 15.89 -16.19 -11.50
C ALA A 415 15.47 -17.53 -10.86
N ARG A 416 16.24 -18.03 -9.88
CA ARG A 416 16.06 -19.35 -9.25
C ARG A 416 14.74 -19.51 -8.50
N HIS A 417 14.19 -18.40 -8.02
CA HIS A 417 12.94 -18.38 -7.25
C HIS A 417 11.82 -17.72 -8.05
N LEU A 418 11.91 -17.73 -9.37
CA LEU A 418 10.90 -17.10 -10.21
C LEU A 418 9.68 -18.01 -10.36
N PRO A 419 8.49 -17.58 -9.93
CA PRO A 419 7.30 -18.43 -9.92
C PRO A 419 6.87 -18.87 -11.32
N ALA A 420 6.32 -20.08 -11.44
CA ALA A 420 5.86 -20.62 -12.71
C ALA A 420 4.90 -19.69 -13.48
N PRO A 421 3.90 -19.02 -12.85
CA PRO A 421 3.04 -18.07 -13.57
C PRO A 421 3.79 -16.89 -14.20
N VAL A 422 4.88 -16.44 -13.56
CA VAL A 422 5.73 -15.35 -14.06
C VAL A 422 6.63 -15.83 -15.20
N ARG A 423 7.27 -17.00 -15.05
CA ARG A 423 8.05 -17.63 -16.13
C ARG A 423 7.20 -17.87 -17.37
N TRP A 424 5.99 -18.40 -17.19
CA TRP A 424 5.02 -18.60 -18.27
C TRP A 424 4.66 -17.28 -18.93
N LEU A 425 4.35 -16.23 -18.16
CA LEU A 425 4.04 -14.91 -18.71
C LEU A 425 5.23 -14.31 -19.48
N PHE A 426 6.45 -14.49 -18.99
CA PHE A 426 7.65 -14.01 -19.66
C PHE A 426 7.86 -14.71 -20.99
N SER A 427 7.56 -16.01 -21.09
CA SER A 427 7.60 -16.74 -22.35
C SER A 427 6.57 -16.21 -23.36
N LEU A 428 5.39 -15.79 -22.89
CA LEU A 428 4.35 -15.18 -23.71
C LEU A 428 4.77 -13.80 -24.26
N LEU A 429 5.46 -13.01 -23.44
CA LEU A 429 6.04 -11.72 -23.83
C LEU A 429 7.24 -11.88 -24.77
N ASP A 430 7.92 -13.03 -24.72
CA ASP A 430 9.02 -13.37 -25.61
C ASP A 430 8.59 -13.94 -26.96
N ALA A 431 7.34 -14.36 -27.10
CA ALA A 431 6.85 -14.97 -28.33
C ALA A 431 7.07 -14.01 -29.52
N PRO A 432 7.59 -14.52 -30.65
CA PRO A 432 7.95 -13.68 -31.80
C PRO A 432 6.74 -12.88 -32.33
N PRO A 433 6.99 -11.77 -33.07
CA PRO A 433 5.92 -11.12 -33.81
C PRO A 433 5.28 -12.10 -34.81
N PRO A 434 4.01 -11.87 -35.21
CA PRO A 434 3.37 -12.70 -36.23
C PRO A 434 4.24 -12.75 -37.50
N PRO A 435 4.23 -13.88 -38.23
CA PRO A 435 5.01 -14.01 -39.46
C PRO A 435 4.64 -12.90 -40.44
N GLU A 436 5.63 -12.40 -41.17
CA GLU A 436 5.43 -11.43 -42.26
C GLU A 436 4.45 -12.02 -43.31
N PRO A 437 3.76 -11.18 -44.11
CA PRO A 437 2.79 -11.63 -45.12
C PRO A 437 3.32 -12.71 -46.06
N ASP A 438 4.65 -12.76 -46.23
CA ASP A 438 5.36 -13.70 -47.09
C ASP A 438 5.68 -15.06 -46.42
N GLY A 439 5.15 -15.32 -45.22
CA GLY A 439 5.29 -16.60 -44.51
C GLY A 439 6.67 -16.89 -43.91
N GLN A 440 7.60 -15.93 -43.98
CA GLN A 440 8.92 -16.07 -43.35
C GLN A 440 8.81 -15.85 -41.83
N PRO A 441 9.51 -16.66 -41.01
CA PRO A 441 9.59 -16.40 -39.58
C PRO A 441 10.29 -15.06 -39.35
N ALA A 442 9.59 -14.13 -38.72
CA ALA A 442 10.12 -12.82 -38.40
C ALA A 442 11.38 -12.97 -37.53
N ARG A 443 12.53 -12.47 -38.01
CA ARG A 443 13.76 -12.46 -37.23
C ARG A 443 13.62 -11.46 -36.09
N ARG A 444 13.84 -11.93 -34.86
CA ARG A 444 13.80 -11.09 -33.67
C ARG A 444 14.90 -10.03 -33.73
N THR A 445 14.51 -8.76 -33.74
CA THR A 445 15.43 -7.63 -33.79
C THR A 445 15.92 -7.24 -32.40
N ALA A 446 16.99 -6.44 -32.32
CA ALA A 446 17.45 -5.88 -31.04
C ALA A 446 16.38 -5.00 -30.37
N ALA A 447 15.53 -4.33 -31.17
CA ALA A 447 14.40 -3.54 -30.67
C ALA A 447 13.35 -4.44 -30.00
N ASP A 448 13.06 -5.61 -30.57
CA ASP A 448 12.10 -6.57 -30.01
C ASP A 448 12.59 -7.14 -28.66
N VAL A 449 13.90 -7.36 -28.52
CA VAL A 449 14.51 -7.82 -27.27
C VAL A 449 14.42 -6.72 -26.20
N ALA A 450 14.72 -5.47 -26.56
CA ALA A 450 14.59 -4.33 -25.65
C ALA A 450 13.12 -4.10 -25.23
N GLN A 451 12.18 -4.27 -26.15
CA GLN A 451 10.75 -4.15 -25.90
C GLN A 451 10.22 -5.27 -24.98
N SER A 452 10.58 -6.54 -25.23
CA SER A 452 10.23 -7.65 -24.32
C SER A 452 10.78 -7.40 -22.92
N ARG A 453 12.04 -6.96 -22.81
CA ARG A 453 12.63 -6.60 -21.50
C ARG A 453 11.85 -5.50 -20.80
N ALA A 454 11.45 -4.44 -21.53
CA ALA A 454 10.65 -3.37 -20.98
C ALA A 454 9.29 -3.87 -20.49
N TRP A 455 8.62 -4.74 -21.25
CA TRP A 455 7.34 -5.34 -20.84
C TRP A 455 7.49 -6.22 -19.59
N LYS A 456 8.51 -7.08 -19.53
CA LYS A 456 8.81 -7.89 -18.35
C LYS A 456 9.08 -7.04 -17.11
N ALA A 457 9.86 -5.97 -17.26
CA ALA A 457 10.11 -5.00 -16.20
C ALA A 457 8.84 -4.29 -15.73
N GLY A 458 7.96 -3.90 -16.67
CA GLY A 458 6.66 -3.30 -16.36
C GLY A 458 5.78 -4.25 -15.54
N VAL A 459 5.63 -5.50 -15.99
CA VAL A 459 4.72 -6.43 -15.35
C VAL A 459 5.26 -6.97 -14.02
N TYR A 460 6.46 -7.54 -14.01
CA TYR A 460 7.03 -8.14 -12.79
C TYR A 460 7.53 -7.07 -11.82
N GLY A 461 8.23 -6.08 -12.34
CA GLY A 461 8.87 -5.06 -11.52
C GLY A 461 7.90 -4.01 -11.00
N VAL A 462 7.15 -3.38 -11.91
CA VAL A 462 6.26 -2.26 -11.55
C VAL A 462 4.93 -2.76 -10.99
N ARG A 463 4.22 -3.65 -11.71
CA ARG A 463 2.85 -4.05 -11.33
C ARG A 463 2.80 -5.00 -10.13
N VAL A 464 3.77 -5.91 -10.00
CA VAL A 464 3.84 -6.81 -8.83
C VAL A 464 4.66 -6.15 -7.72
N TRP A 465 5.99 -6.10 -7.88
CA TRP A 465 6.84 -5.83 -6.73
C TRP A 465 6.85 -4.37 -6.28
N ALA A 466 6.83 -3.39 -7.19
CA ALA A 466 6.75 -1.98 -6.78
C ALA A 466 5.40 -1.66 -6.13
N ALA A 467 4.30 -2.29 -6.56
CA ALA A 467 3.00 -2.17 -5.91
C ALA A 467 3.01 -2.77 -4.49
N LEU A 468 3.56 -3.97 -4.32
CA LEU A 468 3.71 -4.61 -3.00
C LEU A 468 4.67 -3.83 -2.09
N LEU A 469 5.73 -3.23 -2.64
CA LEU A 469 6.63 -2.36 -1.90
C LEU A 469 5.92 -1.09 -1.46
N ARG A 470 5.14 -0.44 -2.33
CA ARG A 470 4.39 0.77 -1.95
C ARG A 470 3.30 0.50 -0.92
N HIS A 471 2.77 -0.72 -0.90
CA HIS A 471 1.66 -1.13 -0.06
C HIS A 471 1.95 -2.46 0.64
N PRO A 472 2.94 -2.51 1.55
CA PRO A 472 3.33 -3.74 2.22
C PRO A 472 2.20 -4.29 3.11
N TRP A 473 1.28 -3.44 3.56
CA TRP A 473 0.08 -3.84 4.30
C TRP A 473 -0.92 -4.67 3.49
N THR A 474 -0.76 -4.76 2.16
CA THR A 474 -1.51 -5.72 1.35
C THR A 474 -1.12 -7.16 1.71
N VAL A 475 0.13 -7.38 2.11
CA VAL A 475 0.71 -8.70 2.41
C VAL A 475 0.84 -8.94 3.91
N TYR A 476 1.26 -7.93 4.67
CA TYR A 476 1.57 -8.04 6.09
C TYR A 476 0.60 -7.23 6.94
N ASP A 477 0.27 -7.75 8.11
CA ASP A 477 -0.38 -6.94 9.13
C ASP A 477 0.66 -6.02 9.79
N VAL A 478 0.75 -4.79 9.29
CA VAL A 478 1.70 -3.76 9.75
C VAL A 478 1.01 -2.42 9.91
N ARG A 479 1.37 -1.70 10.98
CA ARG A 479 0.89 -0.33 11.20
C ARG A 479 1.38 0.61 10.10
N ARG A 480 0.55 1.58 9.72
CA ARG A 480 0.92 2.60 8.74
C ARG A 480 1.34 3.90 9.44
N SER A 481 2.29 4.61 8.84
CA SER A 481 2.65 5.98 9.24
C SER A 481 3.14 6.76 8.02
N GLN A 482 3.00 8.07 8.04
CA GLN A 482 3.34 8.90 6.88
C GLN A 482 4.82 8.81 6.48
N SER A 483 5.72 8.84 7.46
CA SER A 483 7.17 8.69 7.23
C SER A 483 7.56 7.29 6.75
N PHE A 484 6.87 6.25 7.22
CA PHE A 484 7.04 4.89 6.72
C PHE A 484 6.57 4.77 5.27
N ASP A 485 5.32 5.15 4.98
CA ASP A 485 4.72 5.08 3.64
C ASP A 485 5.61 5.81 2.61
N ALA A 486 6.13 6.99 2.97
CA ALA A 486 7.06 7.75 2.13
C ALA A 486 8.41 7.02 1.96
N SER A 487 8.96 6.43 3.01
CA SER A 487 10.25 5.74 2.95
C SER A 487 10.20 4.47 2.09
N VAL A 488 9.13 3.67 2.19
CA VAL A 488 9.00 2.48 1.32
C VAL A 488 8.71 2.88 -0.13
N ALA A 489 8.00 4.00 -0.37
CA ALA A 489 7.82 4.53 -1.72
C ALA A 489 9.15 4.92 -2.39
N VAL A 490 10.10 5.48 -1.63
CA VAL A 490 11.46 5.78 -2.13
C VAL A 490 12.20 4.51 -2.55
N VAL A 491 12.11 3.44 -1.75
CA VAL A 491 12.72 2.15 -2.09
C VAL A 491 12.06 1.54 -3.34
N ALA A 492 10.73 1.60 -3.43
CA ALA A 492 9.99 1.12 -4.60
C ALA A 492 10.37 1.89 -5.87
N ASP A 493 10.53 3.21 -5.78
CA ASP A 493 10.94 4.05 -6.90
C ASP A 493 12.35 3.76 -7.37
N THR A 494 13.26 3.55 -6.43
CA THR A 494 14.64 3.11 -6.70
C THR A 494 14.66 1.76 -7.41
N PHE A 495 13.83 0.80 -6.97
CA PHE A 495 13.71 -0.50 -7.61
C PHE A 495 13.21 -0.40 -9.05
N VAL A 496 12.14 0.38 -9.29
CA VAL A 496 11.61 0.60 -10.65
C VAL A 496 12.64 1.27 -11.55
N GLU A 497 13.39 2.24 -11.04
CA GLU A 497 14.44 2.91 -11.81
C GLU A 497 15.60 1.97 -12.16
N ALA A 498 15.94 1.01 -11.29
CA ALA A 498 16.96 0.00 -11.54
C ALA A 498 16.59 -0.98 -12.67
N LEU A 499 15.30 -1.17 -12.95
CA LEU A 499 14.83 -2.05 -14.02
C LEU A 499 14.91 -1.41 -15.40
N LEU A 500 15.04 -0.09 -15.48
CA LEU A 500 15.13 0.64 -16.75
C LEU A 500 16.52 0.45 -17.39
N PRO A 501 16.58 0.23 -18.72
CA PRO A 501 17.84 0.00 -19.43
C PRO A 501 18.73 1.25 -19.50
N GLU A 502 18.15 2.45 -19.49
CA GLU A 502 18.87 3.73 -19.46
C GLU A 502 18.49 4.52 -18.20
N GLY A 503 19.47 5.19 -17.59
CA GLY A 503 19.21 6.16 -16.53
C GLY A 503 18.67 7.47 -17.08
N PRO A 504 18.11 8.34 -16.23
CA PRO A 504 17.90 9.73 -16.62
C PRO A 504 19.24 10.31 -17.13
N GLY A 505 19.21 11.06 -18.23
CA GLY A 505 20.39 11.76 -18.71
C GLY A 505 21.00 12.67 -17.62
N PRO A 506 22.28 13.04 -17.73
CA PRO A 506 22.98 13.85 -16.74
C PRO A 506 22.51 15.31 -16.82
N HIS A 507 21.28 15.59 -16.38
CA HIS A 507 20.76 16.94 -16.32
C HIS A 507 20.16 17.22 -14.94
N ARG A 508 20.71 18.29 -14.34
CA ARG A 508 20.41 18.92 -13.05
C ARG A 508 18.92 18.92 -12.70
N ASP A 509 18.64 18.73 -11.41
CA ASP A 509 17.33 18.69 -10.73
C ASP A 509 16.85 17.27 -10.33
N LEU A 510 17.78 16.40 -9.91
CA LEU A 510 17.45 15.16 -9.20
C LEU A 510 16.89 15.49 -7.80
N SER A 511 15.78 14.86 -7.41
CA SER A 511 15.28 14.95 -6.04
C SER A 511 16.30 14.36 -5.06
N ALA A 512 16.21 14.74 -3.77
CA ALA A 512 17.11 14.25 -2.73
C ALA A 512 17.15 12.72 -2.69
N GLU A 513 15.98 12.08 -2.84
CA GLU A 513 15.80 10.63 -2.80
C GLU A 513 16.55 9.93 -3.93
N ARG A 514 16.53 10.51 -5.13
CA ARG A 514 17.28 9.96 -6.27
C ARG A 514 18.78 10.08 -6.04
N LEU A 515 19.24 11.21 -5.51
CA LEU A 515 20.66 11.42 -5.16
C LEU A 515 21.18 10.40 -4.14
N LEU A 516 20.33 9.93 -3.21
CA LEU A 516 20.72 8.93 -2.20
C LEU A 516 21.17 7.60 -2.80
N PHE A 517 20.62 7.21 -3.96
CA PHE A 517 20.85 5.91 -4.58
C PHE A 517 21.68 5.97 -5.87
N VAL A 518 22.14 7.15 -6.31
CA VAL A 518 22.93 7.30 -7.55
C VAL A 518 24.12 6.35 -7.61
N LYS A 519 24.88 6.23 -6.51
CA LYS A 519 26.09 5.39 -6.45
C LYS A 519 25.79 3.89 -6.56
N ASP A 520 24.62 3.45 -6.10
CA ASP A 520 24.24 2.04 -6.11
C ASP A 520 23.51 1.65 -7.42
N MET A 521 22.98 2.64 -8.13
CA MET A 521 22.09 2.44 -9.27
C MET A 521 22.73 1.64 -10.41
N GLU A 522 24.01 1.86 -10.70
CA GLU A 522 24.72 1.09 -11.73
C GLU A 522 24.78 -0.41 -11.37
N ARG A 523 25.04 -0.72 -10.10
CA ARG A 523 25.04 -2.10 -9.60
C ARG A 523 23.64 -2.71 -9.67
N TYR A 524 22.60 -1.97 -9.31
CA TYR A 524 21.22 -2.46 -9.41
C TYR A 524 20.80 -2.71 -10.86
N ARG A 525 21.16 -1.83 -11.80
CA ARG A 525 20.91 -2.04 -13.23
C ARG A 525 21.66 -3.26 -13.79
N ALA A 526 22.90 -3.48 -13.36
CA ALA A 526 23.67 -4.65 -13.74
C ALA A 526 23.01 -5.95 -13.22
N ALA A 527 22.55 -5.95 -11.97
CA ALA A 527 21.81 -7.07 -11.40
C ALA A 527 20.49 -7.34 -12.15
N ALA A 528 19.74 -6.29 -12.49
CA ALA A 528 18.50 -6.42 -13.27
C ALA A 528 18.74 -6.94 -14.69
N ALA A 529 19.81 -6.47 -15.35
CA ALA A 529 20.20 -6.97 -16.66
C ALA A 529 20.55 -8.47 -16.61
N LYS A 530 21.34 -8.88 -15.61
CA LYS A 530 21.67 -10.29 -15.36
C LYS A 530 20.42 -11.12 -15.10
N PHE A 531 19.51 -10.64 -14.25
CA PHE A 531 18.24 -11.33 -13.95
C PHE A 531 17.45 -11.67 -15.23
N PHE A 532 17.21 -10.69 -16.11
CA PHE A 532 16.44 -10.97 -17.34
C PHE A 532 17.18 -11.92 -18.30
N SER A 533 18.51 -11.92 -18.31
CA SER A 533 19.31 -12.89 -19.08
C SER A 533 19.21 -14.30 -18.48
N ASP A 534 19.36 -14.41 -17.15
CA ASP A 534 19.29 -15.70 -16.44
C ASP A 534 17.89 -16.33 -16.61
N VAL A 535 16.82 -15.54 -16.57
CA VAL A 535 15.45 -16.04 -16.78
C VAL A 535 15.22 -16.58 -18.20
N GLN A 536 15.95 -16.09 -19.22
CA GLN A 536 15.87 -16.65 -20.57
C GLN A 536 16.53 -18.03 -20.68
N LEU A 537 17.44 -18.37 -19.77
CA LEU A 537 18.12 -19.67 -19.73
C LEU A 537 17.33 -20.72 -18.96
N GLU A 538 16.35 -20.31 -18.15
CA GLU A 538 15.48 -21.21 -17.42
C GLU A 538 14.53 -21.97 -18.36
N PRO A 539 14.18 -23.23 -18.03
CA PRO A 539 13.28 -24.02 -18.86
C PRO A 539 11.88 -23.39 -18.91
N ALA A 540 11.26 -23.45 -20.08
CA ALA A 540 9.89 -23.03 -20.28
C ALA A 540 8.94 -23.85 -19.40
N VAL A 541 7.93 -23.18 -18.84
CA VAL A 541 6.87 -23.82 -18.05
C VAL A 541 6.02 -24.66 -19.01
N SER A 542 5.82 -25.93 -18.66
CA SER A 542 4.96 -26.80 -19.46
C SER A 542 3.48 -26.44 -19.28
N ASP A 543 2.66 -26.66 -20.31
CA ASP A 543 1.20 -26.45 -20.21
C ASP A 543 0.57 -27.32 -19.10
N GLN A 544 1.14 -28.50 -18.85
CA GLN A 544 0.70 -29.39 -17.78
C GLN A 544 1.00 -28.83 -16.39
N GLU A 545 2.20 -28.27 -16.18
CA GLU A 545 2.58 -27.59 -14.92
C GLU A 545 1.67 -26.39 -14.67
N MET A 546 1.44 -25.57 -15.70
CA MET A 546 0.59 -24.39 -15.60
C MET A 546 -0.87 -24.77 -15.33
N SER A 547 -1.44 -25.72 -16.06
CA SER A 547 -2.82 -26.18 -15.85
C SER A 547 -2.99 -26.80 -14.46
N GLY A 548 -2.04 -27.62 -13.99
CA GLY A 548 -2.06 -28.18 -12.64
C GLY A 548 -2.11 -27.11 -11.55
N LEU A 549 -1.28 -26.07 -11.67
CA LEU A 549 -1.28 -24.93 -10.75
C LEU A 549 -2.62 -24.18 -10.78
N LEU A 550 -3.16 -23.89 -11.97
CA LEU A 550 -4.41 -23.15 -12.12
C LEU A 550 -5.64 -23.94 -11.63
N GLN A 551 -5.66 -25.26 -11.80
CA GLN A 551 -6.71 -26.12 -11.23
C GLN A 551 -6.66 -26.12 -9.71
N HIS A 552 -5.45 -26.19 -9.14
CA HIS A 552 -5.27 -26.13 -7.70
C HIS A 552 -5.73 -24.79 -7.12
N LEU A 553 -5.41 -23.67 -7.77
CA LEU A 553 -5.91 -22.34 -7.38
C LEU A 553 -7.44 -22.26 -7.52
N SER A 554 -8.00 -22.70 -8.65
CA SER A 554 -9.45 -22.71 -8.89
C SER A 554 -10.21 -23.43 -7.78
N GLY A 555 -9.73 -24.60 -7.36
CA GLY A 555 -10.32 -25.34 -6.24
C GLY A 555 -10.26 -24.60 -4.91
N ARG A 556 -9.16 -23.90 -4.64
CA ARG A 556 -8.99 -23.10 -3.42
C ARG A 556 -9.88 -21.85 -3.41
N HIS A 557 -10.19 -21.30 -4.58
CA HIS A 557 -11.00 -20.09 -4.72
C HIS A 557 -12.51 -20.35 -4.86
N ALA A 558 -12.94 -21.59 -5.08
CA ALA A 558 -14.33 -21.96 -5.44
C ALA A 558 -15.42 -21.47 -4.47
N ALA A 559 -15.08 -21.22 -3.20
CA ALA A 559 -16.00 -20.68 -2.18
C ALA A 559 -15.36 -19.58 -1.33
N MET A 560 -14.29 -18.95 -1.83
CA MET A 560 -13.55 -17.95 -1.07
C MET A 560 -14.28 -16.60 -1.01
N LEU A 561 -14.90 -16.21 -2.12
CA LEU A 561 -15.59 -14.94 -2.30
C LEU A 561 -17.04 -15.16 -2.73
N CYS A 562 -17.90 -14.21 -2.42
CA CYS A 562 -19.28 -14.21 -2.85
C CYS A 562 -19.40 -13.78 -4.32
N THR A 563 -19.27 -14.72 -5.26
CA THR A 563 -19.36 -14.45 -6.71
C THR A 563 -20.66 -13.77 -7.14
N PRO A 564 -21.84 -14.09 -6.59
CA PRO A 564 -23.08 -13.43 -7.02
C PRO A 564 -23.11 -11.94 -6.68
N VAL A 565 -22.49 -11.55 -5.56
CA VAL A 565 -22.37 -10.14 -5.15
C VAL A 565 -21.38 -9.42 -6.06
N ALA A 566 -20.24 -10.06 -6.38
CA ALA A 566 -19.28 -9.49 -7.33
C ALA A 566 -19.90 -9.33 -8.75
N ALA A 567 -20.69 -10.31 -9.19
CA ALA A 567 -21.41 -10.26 -10.46
C ALA A 567 -22.47 -9.15 -10.47
N GLN A 568 -23.19 -8.95 -9.36
CA GLN A 568 -24.13 -7.85 -9.21
C GLN A 568 -23.46 -6.49 -9.30
N GLU A 569 -22.40 -6.27 -8.53
CA GLU A 569 -21.64 -5.01 -8.57
C GLU A 569 -21.06 -4.77 -9.97
N LEU A 570 -20.54 -5.80 -10.64
CA LEU A 570 -20.09 -5.71 -12.03
C LEU A 570 -21.24 -5.35 -12.98
N PHE A 571 -22.43 -5.90 -12.76
CA PHE A 571 -23.61 -5.61 -13.57
C PHE A 571 -24.07 -4.15 -13.43
N THR A 572 -23.78 -3.46 -12.33
CA THR A 572 -24.06 -2.02 -12.22
C THR A 572 -23.30 -1.17 -13.25
N TYR A 573 -22.12 -1.62 -13.68
CA TYR A 573 -21.39 -0.98 -14.78
C TYR A 573 -22.02 -1.27 -16.13
N VAL A 574 -22.58 -2.48 -16.31
CA VAL A 574 -23.35 -2.85 -17.51
C VAL A 574 -24.59 -1.99 -17.63
N THR A 575 -25.35 -1.80 -16.54
CA THR A 575 -26.56 -0.96 -16.54
C THR A 575 -26.23 0.50 -16.76
N ARG A 576 -25.18 1.03 -16.11
CA ARG A 576 -24.69 2.40 -16.30
C ARG A 576 -24.36 2.72 -17.76
N HIS A 577 -23.79 1.76 -18.49
CA HIS A 577 -23.40 1.90 -19.89
C HIS A 577 -24.29 1.11 -20.86
N TRP A 578 -25.53 0.81 -20.45
CA TRP A 578 -26.44 -0.08 -21.17
C TRP A 578 -26.58 0.21 -22.67
N PRO A 579 -26.77 1.47 -23.13
CA PRO A 579 -26.93 1.74 -24.56
C PRO A 579 -25.70 1.38 -25.41
N ALA A 580 -24.50 1.44 -24.84
CA ALA A 580 -23.27 1.06 -25.52
C ALA A 580 -23.10 -0.46 -25.52
N VAL A 581 -23.27 -1.11 -24.37
CA VAL A 581 -23.15 -2.57 -24.23
C VAL A 581 -24.18 -3.28 -25.09
N ARG A 582 -25.43 -2.81 -25.10
CA ARG A 582 -26.51 -3.35 -25.94
C ARG A 582 -26.18 -3.27 -27.43
N ARG A 583 -25.65 -2.15 -27.91
CA ARG A 583 -25.23 -2.00 -29.31
C ARG A 583 -24.07 -2.93 -29.67
N ALA A 584 -23.08 -3.06 -28.79
CA ALA A 584 -21.94 -3.94 -29.00
C ALA A 584 -22.37 -5.43 -28.98
N ALA A 585 -23.28 -5.81 -28.07
CA ALA A 585 -23.87 -7.15 -28.04
C ALA A 585 -24.66 -7.47 -29.30
N ALA A 586 -25.47 -6.52 -29.79
CA ALA A 586 -26.23 -6.66 -31.03
C ALA A 586 -25.33 -6.88 -32.26
N ALA A 587 -24.17 -6.23 -32.30
CA ALA A 587 -23.18 -6.41 -33.37
C ALA A 587 -22.42 -7.73 -33.28
N THR A 588 -22.35 -8.35 -32.09
CA THR A 588 -21.57 -9.57 -31.85
C THR A 588 -22.37 -10.83 -32.09
N ASP A 589 -23.54 -10.97 -31.45
CA ASP A 589 -24.41 -12.13 -31.58
C ASP A 589 -25.83 -11.79 -31.07
N PRO A 590 -26.88 -11.88 -31.92
CA PRO A 590 -28.27 -11.68 -31.52
C PRO A 590 -28.73 -12.56 -30.35
N VAL A 591 -28.18 -13.78 -30.21
CA VAL A 591 -28.51 -14.70 -29.12
C VAL A 591 -27.94 -14.22 -27.79
N LEU A 592 -26.72 -13.68 -27.80
CA LEU A 592 -26.10 -13.07 -26.61
C LEU A 592 -26.87 -11.82 -26.18
N LEU A 593 -27.31 -11.00 -27.14
CA LEU A 593 -28.14 -9.83 -26.87
C LEU A 593 -29.45 -10.24 -26.17
N ALA A 594 -30.19 -11.20 -26.71
CA ALA A 594 -31.47 -11.63 -26.14
C ALA A 594 -31.32 -12.11 -24.68
N LYS A 595 -30.26 -12.87 -24.39
CA LYS A 595 -29.93 -13.30 -23.02
C LYS A 595 -29.59 -12.12 -22.11
N LEU A 596 -28.79 -11.18 -22.60
CA LEU A 596 -28.42 -9.98 -21.83
C LEU A 596 -29.64 -9.10 -21.53
N GLU A 597 -30.54 -8.90 -22.49
CA GLU A 597 -31.79 -8.15 -22.31
C GLU A 597 -32.71 -8.82 -21.29
N SER A 598 -32.82 -10.16 -21.32
CA SER A 598 -33.56 -10.93 -20.32
C SER A 598 -33.00 -10.74 -18.90
N ILE A 599 -31.67 -10.77 -18.75
CA ILE A 599 -31.01 -10.53 -17.46
C ILE A 599 -31.26 -9.10 -16.98
N HIS A 600 -31.10 -8.11 -17.86
CA HIS A 600 -31.33 -6.70 -17.54
C HIS A 600 -32.78 -6.44 -17.10
N TYR A 601 -33.75 -7.06 -17.78
CA TYR A 601 -35.16 -6.99 -17.38
C TYR A 601 -35.41 -7.66 -16.02
N ALA A 602 -34.86 -8.85 -15.78
CA ALA A 602 -35.02 -9.55 -14.51
C ALA A 602 -34.37 -8.79 -13.34
N TYR A 603 -33.26 -8.10 -13.59
CA TYR A 603 -32.55 -7.28 -12.60
C TYR A 603 -33.37 -6.06 -12.16
N HIS A 604 -33.95 -5.31 -13.10
CA HIS A 604 -34.71 -4.09 -12.80
C HIS A 604 -36.21 -4.33 -12.53
N GLY A 605 -36.79 -5.39 -13.08
CA GLY A 605 -38.23 -5.70 -12.99
C GLY A 605 -38.72 -6.04 -11.57
N GLN A 606 -37.82 -6.12 -10.59
CA GLN A 606 -38.17 -6.35 -9.18
C GLN A 606 -38.08 -5.09 -8.31
N GLU A 607 -37.33 -4.05 -8.72
CA GLU A 607 -37.26 -2.77 -8.00
C GLU A 607 -38.60 -2.02 -8.04
N THR A 608 -39.41 -2.25 -9.08
CA THR A 608 -40.73 -1.62 -9.24
C THR A 608 -41.84 -2.27 -8.42
N SER A 609 -41.59 -3.41 -7.76
CA SER A 609 -42.61 -4.16 -7.02
C SER A 609 -42.76 -3.78 -5.54
N PHE A 610 -41.90 -2.88 -5.03
CA PHE A 610 -41.92 -2.42 -3.62
C PHE A 610 -42.38 -0.95 -3.44
N SER A 611 -42.87 -0.31 -4.51
CA SER A 611 -43.32 1.10 -4.50
C SER A 611 -44.83 1.27 -4.69
N ASN A 612 -45.65 0.26 -4.37
CA ASN A 612 -47.11 0.37 -4.33
C ASN A 612 -47.68 -0.02 -2.98
#